data_AF-A0A550H266-F1
#
_entry.id   AF-A0A550H266-F1
#
_cell.length_a   1.000
_cell.length_b   1.000
_cell.length_c   1.000
_cell.angle_alpha   90.00
_cell.angle_beta   90.00
_cell.angle_gamma   90.00
#
_symmetry.space_group_name_H-M   'P 1'
#
loop_
_entity.id
_entity.type
_entity.pdbx_description
1 polymer ?
#
loop_
_entity_poly.entity_id
_entity_poly.type
_entity_poly.pdbx_seq_one_letter_code
_entity_poly.pdbx_strand_id
1 'polypeptide(L)'
;MKEIFHPNAYLQHVKNVKSGLKARSKTLNVLETRASTATSIAKETSLSYGVVLHHLRLLENDDTVCRKGKRPYVWLLTGLGQKRLIR
;
A
#
# COMPACT_ATOMS: atom_id res chain seq x y z
N MET A 1 -10.01 -13.18 16.95
CA MET A 1 -9.75 -13.52 15.53
C MET A 1 -8.40 -12.94 15.13
N LYS A 2 -7.53 -13.71 14.45
CA LYS A 2 -6.22 -13.24 13.99
C LYS A 2 -6.47 -12.26 12.82
N GLU A 3 -6.08 -11.00 12.99
CA GLU A 3 -6.23 -9.99 11.94
C GLU A 3 -5.29 -10.37 10.79
N ILE A 4 -5.84 -10.58 9.59
CA ILE A 4 -5.08 -10.98 8.40
C ILE A 4 -4.72 -9.70 7.67
N PHE A 5 -3.42 -9.40 7.62
CA PHE A 5 -2.89 -8.28 6.85
C PHE A 5 -2.51 -8.73 5.43
N HIS A 6 -2.52 -7.78 4.50
CA HIS A 6 -2.05 -8.01 3.15
C HIS A 6 -0.56 -8.41 3.20
N PRO A 7 -0.12 -9.45 2.46
CA PRO A 7 1.27 -9.93 2.52
C PRO A 7 2.28 -8.82 2.18
N ASN A 8 2.04 -8.08 1.11
CA ASN A 8 2.91 -6.94 0.74
C ASN A 8 2.78 -5.71 1.66
N ALA A 9 2.00 -5.77 2.75
CA ALA A 9 1.98 -4.69 3.73
C ALA A 9 3.20 -4.73 4.66
N TYR A 10 3.95 -5.83 4.70
CA TYR A 10 5.17 -5.97 5.49
C TYR A 10 6.36 -5.43 4.71
N LEU A 11 7.09 -4.48 5.29
CA LEU A 11 8.30 -3.89 4.69
C LEU A 11 9.54 -4.44 5.37
N GLN A 12 10.65 -4.50 4.65
CA GLN A 12 11.89 -5.10 5.14
C GLN A 12 12.62 -4.20 6.14
N HIS A 13 12.66 -2.90 5.87
CA HIS A 13 13.52 -1.95 6.60
C HIS A 13 12.78 -1.05 7.60
N VAL A 14 11.49 -1.31 7.85
CA VAL A 14 10.66 -0.49 8.74
C VAL A 14 9.92 -1.36 9.74
N LYS A 15 9.81 -0.89 10.99
CA LYS A 15 9.05 -1.58 12.04
C LYS A 15 7.60 -1.81 11.60
N ASN A 16 7.21 -3.08 11.52
CA ASN A 16 5.86 -3.49 11.10
C ASN A 16 4.86 -3.43 12.25
N VAL A 17 4.55 -2.22 12.71
CA VAL A 17 3.53 -1.98 13.75
C VAL A 17 2.11 -2.17 13.20
N LYS A 18 1.17 -2.54 14.08
CA LYS A 18 -0.21 -2.89 13.73
C LYS A 18 -0.95 -1.79 12.94
N SER A 19 -0.83 -0.53 13.36
CA SER A 19 -1.45 0.61 12.67
C SER A 19 -0.93 0.77 11.24
N GLY A 20 0.38 0.67 11.05
CA GLY A 20 1.02 0.75 9.74
C GLY A 20 0.69 -0.45 8.85
N LEU A 21 0.58 -1.65 9.40
CA LEU A 21 0.12 -2.83 8.65
C LEU A 21 -1.33 -2.67 8.18
N LYS A 22 -2.21 -2.16 9.04
CA LYS A 22 -3.62 -1.91 8.69
C LYS A 22 -3.75 -0.86 7.58
N ALA A 23 -3.02 0.24 7.68
CA ALA A 23 -3.06 1.29 6.67
C ALA A 23 -2.52 0.81 5.32
N ARG A 24 -1.35 0.17 5.30
CA ARG A 24 -0.77 -0.42 4.07
C ARG A 24 -1.67 -1.50 3.47
N SER A 25 -2.27 -2.36 4.29
CA SER A 25 -3.20 -3.39 3.79
C SER A 25 -4.41 -2.78 3.10
N LYS A 26 -5.04 -1.77 3.71
CA LYS A 26 -6.15 -1.05 3.07
C LYS A 26 -5.74 -0.40 1.75
N THR A 27 -4.58 0.26 1.72
CA THR A 27 -4.05 0.88 0.49
C THR A 27 -3.79 -0.14 -0.60
N LEU A 28 -3.16 -1.28 -0.27
CA LEU A 28 -2.85 -2.34 -1.24
C LEU A 28 -4.10 -3.01 -1.77
N ASN A 29 -5.10 -3.29 -0.94
CA ASN A 29 -6.37 -3.85 -1.39
C ASN A 29 -7.04 -2.96 -2.46
N VAL A 30 -6.97 -1.63 -2.33
CA VAL A 30 -7.47 -0.72 -3.37
C VAL A 30 -6.66 -0.87 -4.67
N LEU A 31 -5.34 -0.93 -4.56
CA LEU A 31 -4.44 -1.04 -5.71
C LEU A 31 -4.48 -2.40 -6.40
N GLU A 32 -4.85 -3.48 -5.70
CA GLU A 32 -5.12 -4.80 -6.30
C GLU A 32 -6.34 -4.74 -7.24
N THR A 33 -7.32 -3.89 -6.93
CA THR A 33 -8.50 -3.73 -7.80
C THR A 33 -8.23 -2.80 -8.97
N ARG A 34 -7.54 -1.67 -8.73
CA ARG A 34 -7.29 -0.66 -9.77
C ARG A 34 -6.17 0.32 -9.39
N ALA A 35 -5.45 0.77 -10.41
CA ALA A 35 -4.56 1.90 -10.28
C ALA A 35 -5.35 3.15 -9.82
N SER A 36 -4.83 3.86 -8.81
CA SER A 36 -5.57 4.92 -8.12
C SER A 36 -4.69 6.07 -7.68
N THR A 37 -5.27 7.26 -7.56
CA THR A 37 -4.58 8.41 -6.95
C THR A 37 -4.59 8.30 -5.42
N ALA A 38 -3.64 8.94 -4.74
CA ALA A 38 -3.62 8.99 -3.27
C ALA A 38 -4.92 9.62 -2.69
N THR A 39 -5.51 10.58 -3.39
CA THR A 39 -6.80 11.19 -2.99
C THR A 39 -7.95 10.19 -3.07
N SER A 40 -8.02 9.39 -4.15
CA SER A 40 -9.04 8.35 -4.29
C SER A 40 -8.90 7.27 -3.22
N ILE A 41 -7.67 6.81 -2.97
CA ILE A 41 -7.36 5.81 -1.93
C ILE A 41 -7.74 6.34 -0.54
N ALA A 42 -7.44 7.60 -0.22
CA ALA A 42 -7.79 8.21 1.06
C ALA A 42 -9.30 8.19 1.31
N LYS A 43 -10.09 8.54 0.29
CA LYS A 43 -11.56 8.50 0.36
C LYS A 43 -12.08 7.08 0.61
N GLU A 44 -11.62 6.11 -0.17
CA GLU A 44 -12.10 4.72 -0.11
C GLU A 44 -11.69 3.98 1.17
N THR A 45 -10.49 4.27 1.70
CA THR A 45 -9.96 3.61 2.89
C THR A 45 -10.37 4.28 4.21
N SER A 46 -11.01 5.46 4.12
CA SER A 46 -11.29 6.37 5.22
C SER A 46 -10.03 6.76 6.02
N LEU A 47 -8.90 6.89 5.32
CA LEU A 47 -7.63 7.35 5.87
C LEU A 47 -7.38 8.79 5.44
N SER A 48 -6.59 9.54 6.20
CA SER A 48 -6.18 10.87 5.76
C SER A 48 -5.24 10.77 4.56
N TYR A 49 -5.28 11.78 3.68
CA TYR A 49 -4.38 11.85 2.52
C TYR A 49 -2.90 11.73 2.91
N GLY A 50 -2.51 12.37 4.02
CA GLY A 50 -1.14 12.31 4.54
C GLY A 50 -0.72 10.89 4.95
N VAL A 51 -1.61 10.14 5.61
CA VAL A 51 -1.37 8.75 5.98
C VAL A 51 -1.22 7.87 4.74
N VAL A 52 -2.11 8.02 3.77
CA VAL A 52 -2.04 7.28 2.50
C VAL A 52 -0.74 7.58 1.76
N LEU A 53 -0.40 8.86 1.59
CA LEU A 53 0.81 9.26 0.88
C LEU A 53 2.09 8.79 1.59
N HIS A 54 2.12 8.84 2.92
CA HIS A 54 3.23 8.31 3.71
C HIS A 54 3.43 6.81 3.43
N HIS A 55 2.35 6.02 3.50
CA HIS A 55 2.45 4.58 3.26
C HIS A 55 2.72 4.21 1.80
N LEU A 56 2.21 4.97 0.83
CA LEU A 56 2.55 4.77 -0.59
C LEU A 56 4.04 4.96 -0.85
N ARG A 57 4.67 5.97 -0.24
CA ARG A 57 6.13 6.19 -0.34
C ARG A 57 6.93 5.06 0.31
N LEU A 58 6.47 4.56 1.46
CA LEU A 58 7.12 3.43 2.10
C LEU A 58 7.01 2.15 1.25
N LEU A 59 5.87 1.91 0.63
CA LEU A 59 5.66 0.78 -0.30
C LEU A 59 6.46 0.95 -1.59
N GLU A 60 6.65 2.18 -2.08
CA GLU A 60 7.48 2.50 -3.25
C GLU A 60 8.96 2.24 -2.97
N ASN A 61 9.45 2.61 -1.78
CA ASN A 61 10.82 2.33 -1.37
C ASN A 61 11.12 0.83 -1.19
N ASP A 62 10.10 -0.01 -1.06
CA ASP A 62 10.20 -1.47 -0.97
C ASP A 62 9.75 -2.12 -2.30
N ASP A 63 9.74 -1.35 -3.38
CA ASP A 63 9.41 -1.73 -4.76
C ASP A 63 8.03 -2.38 -4.96
N THR A 64 7.14 -2.31 -3.97
CA THR A 64 5.81 -2.96 -4.01
C THR A 64 4.82 -2.19 -4.89
N VAL A 65 4.92 -0.87 -4.89
CA VAL A 65 4.09 0.02 -5.72
C VAL A 65 4.98 0.99 -6.49
N CYS A 66 4.46 1.55 -7.58
CA CYS A 66 5.09 2.66 -8.25
C CYS A 66 4.07 3.73 -8.61
N ARG A 67 4.55 4.95 -8.87
CA ARG A 67 3.74 6.07 -9.32
C ARG A 67 4.05 6.45 -10.77
N LYS A 68 3.02 6.80 -11.54
CA LYS A 68 3.14 7.20 -12.95
C LYS A 68 2.47 8.55 -13.21
N GLY A 69 2.92 9.21 -14.29
CA GLY A 69 2.34 10.46 -14.80
C GLY A 69 2.80 11.71 -14.05
N LYS A 70 2.03 12.79 -14.22
CA LYS A 70 2.20 14.06 -13.51
C LYS A 70 1.27 14.11 -12.29
N ARG A 71 1.42 15.14 -11.45
CA ARG A 71 0.52 15.34 -10.31
C ARG A 71 -0.93 15.60 -10.78
N PRO A 72 -1.96 15.02 -10.13
CA PRO A 72 -1.85 14.02 -9.06
C PRO A 72 -1.40 12.67 -9.62
N TYR A 73 -0.36 12.08 -9.01
CA TYR A 73 0.20 10.82 -9.47
C TYR A 73 -0.81 9.66 -9.35
N VAL A 74 -0.76 8.75 -10.31
CA VAL A 74 -1.48 7.47 -10.27
C VAL A 74 -0.54 6.41 -9.73
N TRP A 75 -0.99 5.68 -8.71
CA TRP A 75 -0.26 4.60 -8.07
C TRP A 75 -0.75 3.25 -8.56
N LEU A 76 0.16 2.29 -8.69
CA LEU A 76 -0.11 0.93 -9.15
C LEU A 76 0.83 -0.07 -8.48
N LEU A 77 0.41 -1.34 -8.41
CA LEU A 77 1.29 -2.44 -8.02
C LEU A 77 2.34 -2.67 -9.10
N THR A 78 3.58 -2.92 -8.70
CA THR A 78 4.67 -3.30 -9.62
C THR A 78 4.62 -4.79 -9.98
N GLY A 79 3.92 -5.60 -9.18
CA GLY A 79 4.01 -7.07 -9.21
C GLY A 79 5.23 -7.60 -8.46
N LEU A 80 6.14 -6.72 -8.03
CA LEU A 80 7.20 -7.02 -7.09
C LEU A 80 6.64 -6.88 -5.67
N GLY A 81 7.12 -7.70 -4.75
CA GLY A 81 6.61 -7.76 -3.38
C GLY A 81 6.97 -9.07 -2.72
N GLN A 82 6.35 -9.36 -1.58
CA GLN A 82 6.57 -10.62 -0.88
C GLN A 82 5.97 -11.77 -1.69
N LYS A 83 6.82 -12.74 -2.07
CA LYS A 83 6.34 -14.00 -2.64
C LYS A 83 5.47 -14.70 -1.61
N ARG A 84 4.22 -14.98 -1.98
CA ARG A 84 3.36 -15.89 -1.21
C ARG A 84 4.05 -17.26 -1.25
N LEU A 85 4.52 -17.75 -0.10
CA LEU A 85 4.88 -19.16 0.03
C LEU A 85 3.56 -19.92 -0.10
N ILE A 86 3.27 -20.41 -1.31
CA ILE A 86 2.17 -21.34 -1.53
C ILE A 86 2.61 -22.63 -0.85
N ARG A 87 1.91 -23.01 0.22
CA ARG A 87 2.07 -24.30 0.88
C ARG A 87 0.88 -25.18 0.54
#